data_AF-A0A1Q5U3A2-F1
#
_entry.id   AF-A0A1Q5U3A2-F1
#
_cell.length_a   1.000
_cell.length_b   1.000
_cell.length_c   1.000
_cell.angle_alpha   90.00
_cell.angle_beta   90.00
_cell.angle_gamma   90.00
#
_symmetry.space_group_name_H-M   'P 1'
#
loop_
_entity.id
_entity.type
_entity.pdbx_description
1 polymer ?
#
loop_
_entity_poly.entity_id
_entity_poly.type
_entity_poly.pdbx_seq_one_letter_code
_entity_poly.pdbx_strand_id
1 'polypeptide(L)'
;MKKNRVKDALERLELCTGRIDAWTSRADKLQDETPQSRLKLKFSASLGTIQENATKVHGAISRNWCNDNPVHTACLLLEQRLVRSKKRKRPLQETSSNLVAQATCFGLSLRGDCKAPSQWFDSEIRIDQFSSSLCKVIRQPQNPFVVFCLNENGHLKSRPSLKETAAAYAQQSLSLEALLPRFQTKLPLEEVYGLAITLVASMFQLSHTPWLETKWSKKNIMFARANSKMSLTVDLRYPSLVKEFDRGALLQTSTLNPTSQLIQKSGARTQRPDDTSTNRTCSNLLALAIMLLEISSGRPIEQRLGDDQIMNILPTDQSGLQLAEAWLREEKAHGRLSCAFSRAILTCLQEYLNPDADFGDEQYCNAFKEKALLPLEEEMEYLVFGPLR
;
A
#
# COMPACT_ATOMS: atom_id res chain seq x y z
N MET A 1 -15.22 -62.42 12.81
CA MET A 1 -15.04 -62.06 11.39
C MET A 1 -14.17 -63.10 10.72
N LYS A 2 -14.47 -63.53 9.48
CA LYS A 2 -13.66 -64.54 8.78
C LYS A 2 -12.29 -63.94 8.42
N LYS A 3 -11.21 -64.66 8.74
CA LYS A 3 -9.80 -64.28 8.49
C LYS A 3 -9.57 -63.71 7.08
N ASN A 4 -10.25 -64.26 6.08
CA ASN A 4 -10.17 -63.79 4.68
C ASN A 4 -10.68 -62.36 4.49
N ARG A 5 -11.77 -61.96 5.17
CA ARG A 5 -12.31 -60.59 5.05
C ARG A 5 -11.35 -59.54 5.60
N VAL A 6 -10.57 -59.90 6.63
CA VAL A 6 -9.55 -59.01 7.21
C VAL A 6 -8.37 -58.88 6.25
N LYS A 7 -7.94 -60.00 5.64
CA LYS A 7 -6.88 -60.00 4.61
C LYS A 7 -7.26 -59.14 3.41
N ASP A 8 -8.46 -59.32 2.85
CA ASP A 8 -8.95 -58.53 1.70
C ASP A 8 -9.13 -57.05 2.04
N ALA A 9 -9.37 -56.70 3.31
CA ALA A 9 -9.44 -55.31 3.75
C ALA A 9 -8.05 -54.67 3.88
N LEU A 10 -7.06 -55.43 4.37
CA LEU A 10 -5.66 -54.99 4.46
C LEU A 10 -5.06 -54.73 3.07
N GLU A 11 -5.25 -55.66 2.12
CA GLU A 11 -4.73 -55.49 0.75
C GLU A 11 -5.34 -54.25 0.06
N ARG A 12 -6.63 -53.97 0.29
CA ARG A 12 -7.27 -52.75 -0.22
C ARG A 12 -6.75 -51.49 0.46
N LEU A 13 -6.47 -51.54 1.75
CA LEU A 13 -5.90 -50.41 2.49
C LEU A 13 -4.50 -50.09 1.96
N GLU A 14 -3.63 -51.10 1.80
CA GLU A 14 -2.29 -50.93 1.22
C GLU A 14 -2.34 -50.32 -0.18
N LEU A 15 -3.27 -50.76 -1.03
CA LEU A 15 -3.47 -50.19 -2.36
C LEU A 15 -3.90 -48.71 -2.30
N CYS A 16 -4.80 -48.36 -1.38
CA CYS A 16 -5.24 -46.98 -1.17
C CYS A 16 -4.11 -46.10 -0.65
N THR A 17 -3.33 -46.57 0.33
CA THR A 17 -2.18 -45.85 0.87
C THR A 17 -1.13 -45.61 -0.22
N GLY A 18 -0.80 -46.63 -1.02
CA GLY A 18 0.13 -46.48 -2.14
C GLY A 18 -0.34 -45.48 -3.21
N ARG A 19 -1.66 -45.37 -3.44
CA ARG A 19 -2.23 -44.33 -4.31
C ARG A 19 -2.09 -42.92 -3.71
N ILE A 20 -2.31 -42.78 -2.40
CA ILE A 20 -2.13 -41.51 -1.69
C ILE A 20 -0.66 -41.10 -1.76
N ASP A 21 0.28 -42.01 -1.47
CA ASP A 21 1.72 -41.72 -1.55
C ASP A 21 2.16 -41.32 -2.95
N ALA A 22 1.62 -41.96 -4.00
CA ALA A 22 1.88 -41.57 -5.38
C ALA A 22 1.32 -40.19 -5.72
N TRP A 23 0.19 -39.80 -5.14
CA TRP A 23 -0.40 -38.47 -5.32
C TRP A 23 0.38 -37.41 -4.54
N THR A 24 0.79 -37.71 -3.31
CA THR A 24 1.68 -36.86 -2.50
C THR A 24 3.00 -36.66 -3.22
N SER A 25 3.66 -37.72 -3.71
CA SER A 25 4.91 -37.60 -4.47
C SER A 25 4.74 -36.80 -5.78
N ARG A 26 3.58 -36.90 -6.46
CA ARG A 26 3.29 -36.04 -7.61
C ARG A 26 3.05 -34.59 -7.22
N ALA A 27 2.37 -34.34 -6.10
CA ALA A 27 2.14 -33.00 -5.58
C ALA A 27 3.47 -32.36 -5.14
N ASP A 28 4.35 -33.13 -4.48
CA ASP A 28 5.69 -32.71 -4.10
C ASP A 28 6.56 -32.43 -5.34
N LYS A 29 6.50 -33.30 -6.38
CA LYS A 29 7.18 -33.03 -7.66
C LYS A 29 6.65 -31.79 -8.37
N LEU A 30 5.35 -31.51 -8.29
CA LEU A 30 4.76 -30.27 -8.81
C LEU A 30 5.11 -29.04 -7.95
N GLN A 31 5.42 -29.24 -6.66
CA GLN A 31 5.96 -28.22 -5.77
C GLN A 31 7.46 -28.00 -5.96
N ASP A 32 8.24 -29.02 -6.30
CA ASP A 32 9.69 -28.94 -6.58
C ASP A 32 9.98 -28.48 -8.01
N GLU A 33 9.13 -28.87 -8.97
CA GLU A 33 8.93 -28.13 -10.23
C GLU A 33 8.14 -26.84 -9.98
N THR A 34 8.34 -26.21 -8.81
CA THR A 34 7.81 -24.88 -8.56
C THR A 34 8.20 -24.05 -9.78
N PRO A 35 7.24 -23.46 -10.48
CA PRO A 35 7.55 -22.50 -11.51
C PRO A 35 8.22 -21.33 -10.78
N GLN A 36 9.54 -21.42 -10.56
CA GLN A 36 10.36 -20.36 -10.00
C GLN A 36 10.05 -19.13 -10.84
N SER A 37 9.22 -18.28 -10.25
CA SER A 37 8.65 -17.03 -10.72
C SER A 37 8.79 -16.80 -12.23
N ARG A 38 7.85 -17.35 -13.01
CA ARG A 38 7.72 -16.92 -14.43
C ARG A 38 7.53 -15.40 -14.50
N LEU A 39 6.96 -14.81 -13.46
CA LEU A 39 6.86 -13.37 -13.28
C LEU A 39 8.07 -12.85 -12.52
N LYS A 40 9.07 -12.34 -13.26
CA LYS A 40 10.09 -11.49 -12.64
C LYS A 40 9.45 -10.15 -12.37
N LEU A 41 9.07 -9.94 -11.10
CA LEU A 41 8.54 -8.68 -10.61
C LEU A 41 9.70 -7.78 -10.19
N LYS A 42 9.81 -6.62 -10.84
CA LYS A 42 10.80 -5.59 -10.51
C LYS A 42 10.12 -4.25 -10.37
N PHE A 43 10.62 -3.41 -9.48
CA PHE A 43 10.22 -2.00 -9.47
C PHE A 43 10.82 -1.28 -10.69
N SER A 44 10.18 -0.18 -11.11
CA SER A 44 10.61 0.65 -12.25
C SER A 44 11.97 1.32 -12.04
N ALA A 45 12.40 1.44 -10.78
CA ALA A 45 13.75 1.84 -10.36
C ALA A 45 14.09 1.12 -9.05
N SER A 46 15.29 1.34 -8.50
CA SER A 46 15.64 0.85 -7.16
C SER A 46 14.72 1.47 -6.10
N LEU A 47 14.45 0.72 -5.03
CA LEU A 47 13.62 1.22 -3.93
C LEU A 47 14.21 2.47 -3.29
N GLY A 48 15.52 2.50 -3.07
CA GLY A 48 16.22 3.68 -2.54
C GLY A 48 15.98 4.94 -3.39
N THR A 49 16.02 4.83 -4.73
CA THR A 49 15.70 5.97 -5.61
C THR A 49 14.24 6.41 -5.48
N ILE A 50 13.30 5.47 -5.40
CA ILE A 50 11.86 5.80 -5.25
C ILE A 50 11.62 6.49 -3.89
N GLN A 51 12.19 5.97 -2.81
CA GLN A 51 12.08 6.51 -1.45
C GLN A 51 12.73 7.90 -1.33
N GLU A 52 13.93 8.07 -1.89
CA GLU A 52 14.63 9.36 -1.93
C GLU A 52 13.78 10.40 -2.66
N ASN A 53 13.24 10.02 -3.81
CA ASN A 53 12.38 10.88 -4.62
C ASN A 53 11.07 11.25 -3.90
N ALA A 54 10.39 10.28 -3.28
CA ALA A 54 9.20 10.54 -2.48
C ALA A 54 9.50 11.47 -1.29
N THR A 55 10.66 11.32 -0.65
CA THR A 55 11.14 12.19 0.43
C THR A 55 11.42 13.61 -0.07
N LYS A 56 12.03 13.76 -1.24
CA LYS A 56 12.23 15.06 -1.90
C LYS A 56 10.89 15.74 -2.18
N VAL A 57 9.92 15.01 -2.69
CA VAL A 57 8.56 15.53 -2.94
C VAL A 57 7.92 16.01 -1.64
N HIS A 58 7.98 15.20 -0.57
CA HIS A 58 7.47 15.59 0.75
C HIS A 58 8.12 16.90 1.24
N GLY A 59 9.46 16.93 1.29
CA GLY A 59 10.19 18.11 1.76
C GLY A 59 9.93 19.36 0.92
N ALA A 60 9.69 19.19 -0.38
CA ALA A 60 9.34 20.29 -1.26
C ALA A 60 7.95 20.87 -0.96
N ILE A 61 6.96 20.01 -0.71
CA ILE A 61 5.62 20.42 -0.28
C ILE A 61 5.71 21.13 1.07
N SER A 62 6.37 20.52 2.06
CA SER A 62 6.54 21.07 3.41
C SER A 62 7.20 22.45 3.42
N ARG A 63 8.21 22.69 2.56
CA ARG A 63 8.94 23.98 2.52
C ARG A 63 8.23 25.05 1.71
N ASN A 64 7.68 24.70 0.54
CA ASN A 64 7.25 25.70 -0.44
C ASN A 64 5.76 26.03 -0.34
N TRP A 65 4.92 25.09 0.09
CA TRP A 65 3.47 25.29 0.13
C TRP A 65 3.01 26.04 1.40
N CYS A 66 3.78 25.90 2.48
CA CYS A 66 3.49 26.45 3.82
C CYS A 66 3.67 27.98 4.01
N ASN A 67 4.11 28.73 3.00
CA ASN A 67 4.41 30.15 3.22
C ASN A 67 3.15 31.00 3.45
N ASP A 68 2.07 30.69 2.71
CA ASP A 68 0.83 31.46 2.75
C ASP A 68 -0.26 30.77 3.61
N ASN A 69 -0.12 29.48 3.95
CA ASN A 69 -1.08 28.72 4.79
C ASN A 69 -0.35 27.86 5.83
N PRO A 70 -0.71 27.96 7.13
CA PRO A 70 -0.06 27.17 8.18
C PRO A 70 -0.42 25.68 8.10
N VAL A 71 -1.60 25.35 7.59
CA VAL A 71 -2.10 23.97 7.48
C VAL A 71 -2.55 23.70 6.04
N HIS A 72 -2.13 22.57 5.49
CA HIS A 72 -2.61 22.09 4.20
C HIS A 72 -2.60 20.57 4.13
N THR A 73 -3.34 20.02 3.16
CA THR A 73 -3.45 18.58 2.96
C THR A 73 -2.92 18.24 1.57
N ALA A 74 -2.11 17.18 1.49
CA ALA A 74 -1.67 16.61 0.23
C ALA A 74 -2.08 15.14 0.15
N CYS A 75 -2.48 14.71 -1.05
CA CYS A 75 -2.79 13.33 -1.40
C CYS A 75 -1.73 12.83 -2.38
N LEU A 76 -0.86 11.94 -1.94
CA LEU A 76 0.11 11.27 -2.80
C LEU A 76 -0.55 10.09 -3.49
N LEU A 77 -0.58 10.08 -4.82
CA LEU A 77 -1.10 8.94 -5.57
C LEU A 77 -0.23 7.70 -5.31
N LEU A 78 -0.86 6.62 -4.85
CA LEU A 78 -0.21 5.34 -4.61
C LEU A 78 -0.19 4.54 -5.90
N GLU A 79 1.01 4.23 -6.37
CA GLU A 79 1.23 3.52 -7.61
C GLU A 79 2.04 2.25 -7.35
N GLN A 80 1.78 1.21 -8.12
CA GLN A 80 2.52 -0.05 -7.97
C GLN A 80 4.00 0.13 -8.36
N ARG A 81 4.30 0.95 -9.38
CA ARG A 81 5.66 1.10 -9.96
C ARG A 81 6.32 -0.24 -10.31
N LEU A 82 5.51 -1.25 -10.66
CA LEU A 82 5.96 -2.59 -11.00
C LEU A 82 6.10 -2.77 -12.51
N VAL A 83 7.24 -3.31 -12.92
CA VAL A 83 7.54 -3.75 -14.28
C VAL A 83 7.29 -5.25 -14.37
N ARG A 84 6.30 -5.62 -15.18
CA ARG A 84 5.96 -7.02 -15.45
C ARG A 84 6.65 -7.46 -16.73
N SER A 85 7.56 -8.44 -16.63
CA SER A 85 8.22 -9.03 -17.79
C SER A 85 7.24 -9.91 -18.58
N LYS A 86 6.45 -9.31 -19.47
CA LYS A 86 5.50 -10.06 -20.31
C LYS A 86 6.26 -10.96 -21.29
N LYS A 87 6.18 -12.28 -21.12
CA LYS A 87 6.67 -13.28 -22.12
C LYS A 87 5.67 -13.54 -23.26
N ARG A 88 4.46 -12.94 -23.24
CA ARG A 88 3.41 -13.26 -24.22
C ARG A 88 3.61 -12.49 -25.54
N LYS A 89 3.85 -13.23 -26.63
CA LYS A 89 3.90 -12.75 -28.04
C LYS A 89 2.54 -12.30 -28.60
N ARG A 90 1.54 -11.95 -27.78
CA ARG A 90 0.28 -11.42 -28.32
C ARG A 90 0.45 -9.92 -28.56
N PRO A 91 0.22 -9.42 -29.79
CA PRO A 91 0.16 -7.99 -30.05
C PRO A 91 -1.12 -7.46 -29.42
N LEU A 92 -1.08 -7.18 -28.11
CA LEU A 92 -2.08 -6.33 -27.51
C LEU A 92 -1.63 -4.90 -27.76
N GLN A 93 -2.51 -4.17 -28.46
CA GLN A 93 -2.50 -2.74 -28.66
C GLN A 93 -1.90 -2.04 -27.43
N GLU A 94 -0.83 -1.26 -27.63
CA GLU A 94 -0.23 -0.37 -26.63
C GLU A 94 -1.29 0.66 -26.23
N THR A 95 -2.23 0.26 -25.38
CA THR A 95 -2.93 1.22 -24.56
C THR A 95 -1.85 1.93 -23.76
N SER A 96 -1.96 3.25 -23.67
CA SER A 96 -0.98 4.23 -23.17
C SER A 96 -0.66 4.09 -21.68
N SER A 97 -0.59 2.87 -21.17
CA SER A 97 -0.42 2.52 -19.78
C SER A 97 1.00 2.82 -19.32
N ASN A 98 1.08 3.62 -18.26
CA ASN A 98 2.19 3.74 -17.31
C ASN A 98 3.26 4.80 -17.58
N LEU A 99 2.92 5.93 -18.21
CA LEU A 99 3.74 7.14 -18.05
C LEU A 99 3.77 7.63 -16.59
N VAL A 100 2.73 7.35 -15.79
CA VAL A 100 2.61 7.85 -14.41
C VAL A 100 3.51 7.09 -13.43
N ALA A 101 3.73 5.79 -13.66
CA ALA A 101 4.52 4.92 -12.78
C ALA A 101 6.06 5.05 -12.95
N GLN A 102 6.55 6.19 -13.43
CA GLN A 102 7.99 6.44 -13.54
C GLN A 102 8.57 6.82 -12.18
N ALA A 103 9.76 6.33 -11.85
CA ALA A 103 10.42 6.59 -10.56
C ALA A 103 10.64 8.08 -10.23
N THR A 104 10.65 8.95 -11.24
CA THR A 104 10.82 10.40 -11.11
C THR A 104 9.49 11.17 -11.16
N CYS A 105 8.36 10.50 -11.35
CA CYS A 105 7.04 11.12 -11.48
C CYS A 105 6.16 10.71 -10.31
N PHE A 106 5.41 11.65 -9.71
CA PHE A 106 4.47 11.40 -8.62
C PHE A 106 3.17 12.16 -8.89
N GLY A 107 2.04 11.46 -8.90
CA GLY A 107 0.73 12.09 -8.87
C GLY A 107 0.45 12.68 -7.50
N LEU A 108 -0.07 13.91 -7.46
CA LEU A 108 -0.34 14.61 -6.22
C LEU A 108 -1.59 15.47 -6.35
N SER A 109 -2.52 15.34 -5.40
CA SER A 109 -3.63 16.29 -5.25
C SER A 109 -3.38 17.15 -4.01
N LEU A 110 -3.46 18.47 -4.16
CA LEU A 110 -3.22 19.43 -3.08
C LEU A 110 -4.50 20.16 -2.70
N ARG A 111 -4.73 20.36 -1.40
CA ARG A 111 -5.83 21.15 -0.88
C ARG A 111 -5.31 22.14 0.16
N GLY A 112 -5.69 23.41 0.02
CA GLY A 112 -5.37 24.47 0.98
C GLY A 112 -6.25 25.69 0.79
N ASP A 113 -6.30 26.53 1.81
CA ASP A 113 -7.27 27.64 1.92
C ASP A 113 -6.91 28.88 1.10
N CYS A 114 -6.02 28.76 0.11
CA CYS A 114 -5.37 29.92 -0.48
C CYS A 114 -6.32 30.87 -1.23
N LYS A 115 -7.41 30.42 -1.88
CA LYS A 115 -8.39 31.31 -2.58
C LYS A 115 -9.81 30.75 -2.79
N ALA A 116 -10.03 29.44 -2.68
CA ALA A 116 -11.35 28.82 -2.74
C ALA A 116 -11.35 27.60 -1.79
N PRO A 117 -12.00 27.67 -0.62
CA PRO A 117 -11.77 26.76 0.53
C PRO A 117 -12.20 25.29 0.35
N SER A 118 -12.32 24.78 -0.88
CA SER A 118 -12.96 23.48 -1.12
C SER A 118 -12.49 22.71 -2.35
N GLN A 119 -11.52 23.22 -3.12
CA GLN A 119 -11.11 22.55 -4.35
C GLN A 119 -9.76 21.84 -4.20
N TRP A 120 -9.72 20.59 -4.63
CA TRP A 120 -8.48 19.85 -4.84
C TRP A 120 -7.82 20.28 -6.15
N PHE A 121 -6.51 20.44 -6.12
CA PHE A 121 -5.67 20.73 -7.28
C PHE A 121 -4.87 19.50 -7.63
N ASP A 122 -5.23 18.84 -8.73
CA ASP A 122 -4.47 17.71 -9.24
C ASP A 122 -3.22 18.20 -9.97
N SER A 123 -2.12 17.54 -9.66
CA SER A 123 -0.81 17.89 -10.18
C SER A 123 0.06 16.65 -10.33
N GLU A 124 1.07 16.80 -11.18
CA GLU A 124 2.10 15.78 -11.38
C GLU A 124 3.44 16.40 -11.03
N ILE A 125 4.17 15.81 -10.08
CA ILE A 125 5.52 16.25 -9.72
C ILE A 125 6.53 15.36 -10.43
N ARG A 126 7.29 15.94 -11.34
CA ARG A 126 8.46 15.33 -11.98
C ARG A 126 9.73 15.79 -11.30
N ILE A 127 10.64 14.89 -11.00
CA ILE A 127 11.96 15.20 -10.47
C ILE A 127 12.87 15.32 -11.69
N ASP A 128 13.18 16.55 -12.09
CA ASP A 128 13.88 16.92 -13.33
C ASP A 128 15.02 17.90 -13.00
N GLN A 129 16.19 17.75 -13.62
CA GLN A 129 17.43 18.47 -13.27
C GLN A 129 17.45 19.97 -13.65
N PHE A 130 16.37 20.56 -14.19
CA PHE A 130 16.43 21.88 -14.85
C PHE A 130 15.52 22.99 -14.25
N SER A 131 15.83 24.27 -14.56
CA SER A 131 15.68 25.40 -13.62
C SER A 131 14.66 26.55 -13.96
N SER A 132 13.70 26.89 -13.06
CA SER A 132 12.93 28.19 -12.85
C SER A 132 11.77 28.10 -11.78
N SER A 133 11.39 29.11 -10.95
CA SER A 133 10.62 28.95 -9.65
C SER A 133 9.04 28.92 -9.63
N LEU A 134 8.43 28.40 -8.54
CA LEU A 134 6.99 28.03 -8.33
C LEU A 134 5.94 29.15 -8.16
N CYS A 135 6.23 30.21 -7.39
CA CYS A 135 5.19 30.97 -6.69
C CYS A 135 4.25 31.80 -7.58
N LYS A 136 4.53 31.89 -8.89
CA LYS A 136 3.71 32.68 -9.82
C LYS A 136 2.55 31.89 -10.43
N VAL A 137 2.60 30.56 -10.49
CA VAL A 137 1.63 29.77 -11.28
C VAL A 137 0.43 29.27 -10.46
N ILE A 138 0.60 28.98 -9.17
CA ILE A 138 -0.53 28.58 -8.30
C ILE A 138 -1.54 29.73 -8.15
N ARG A 139 -1.10 30.99 -8.29
CA ARG A 139 -1.95 32.18 -8.11
C ARG A 139 -2.86 32.49 -9.29
N GLN A 140 -2.67 31.84 -10.44
CA GLN A 140 -3.49 32.01 -11.65
C GLN A 140 -3.90 30.63 -12.21
N PRO A 141 -4.98 30.02 -11.68
CA PRO A 141 -5.48 28.75 -12.19
C PRO A 141 -6.23 28.98 -13.51
N GLN A 142 -5.50 29.23 -14.60
CA GLN A 142 -6.09 29.23 -15.94
C GLN A 142 -6.16 27.81 -16.53
N ASN A 143 -5.43 26.84 -15.96
CA ASN A 143 -5.39 25.47 -16.44
C ASN A 143 -5.77 24.48 -15.31
N PRO A 144 -6.61 23.46 -15.60
CA PRO A 144 -7.08 22.48 -14.61
C PRO A 144 -6.00 21.48 -14.17
N PHE A 145 -4.84 21.46 -14.84
CA PHE A 145 -3.75 20.53 -14.54
C PHE A 145 -2.39 21.22 -14.65
N VAL A 146 -1.59 21.11 -13.59
CA VAL A 146 -0.26 21.72 -13.52
C VAL A 146 0.78 20.63 -13.29
N VAL A 147 1.79 20.59 -14.14
CA VAL A 147 2.96 19.74 -13.91
C VAL A 147 3.98 20.57 -13.14
N PHE A 148 4.42 20.06 -12.00
CA PHE A 148 5.54 20.62 -11.25
C PHE A 148 6.81 19.85 -11.55
N CYS A 149 7.94 20.54 -11.62
CA CYS A 149 9.27 19.99 -11.67
C CYS A 149 10.00 20.31 -10.37
N LEU A 150 10.64 19.33 -9.76
CA LEU A 150 11.47 19.52 -8.57
C LEU A 150 12.94 19.56 -8.97
N ASN A 151 13.63 20.67 -8.65
CA ASN A 151 15.06 20.79 -8.91
C ASN A 151 15.92 20.13 -7.81
N GLU A 152 17.23 20.10 -8.03
CA GLU A 152 18.22 19.54 -7.08
C GLU A 152 18.21 20.23 -5.70
N ASN A 153 17.89 21.53 -5.66
CA ASN A 153 17.76 22.31 -4.42
C ASN A 153 16.41 22.09 -3.70
N GLY A 154 15.54 21.22 -4.23
CA GLY A 154 14.24 20.94 -3.66
C GLY A 154 13.22 22.09 -3.78
N HIS A 155 13.39 22.98 -4.76
CA HIS A 155 12.39 24.00 -5.11
C HIS A 155 11.50 23.47 -6.24
N LEU A 156 10.18 23.56 -6.04
CA LEU A 156 9.20 23.20 -7.07
C LEU A 156 9.15 24.29 -8.16
N LYS A 157 8.74 23.88 -9.35
CA LYS A 157 8.76 24.69 -10.58
C LYS A 157 7.56 24.31 -11.43
N SER A 158 6.63 25.20 -11.74
CA SER A 158 5.49 24.82 -12.59
C SER A 158 5.84 24.87 -14.07
N ARG A 159 5.39 23.88 -14.84
CA ARG A 159 5.34 23.92 -16.31
C ARG A 159 3.87 23.83 -16.75
N PRO A 160 3.44 24.62 -17.74
CA PRO A 160 2.13 24.41 -18.35
C PRO A 160 2.07 23.01 -18.93
N SER A 161 1.02 22.26 -18.59
CA SER A 161 0.79 20.97 -19.20
C SER A 161 0.37 21.17 -20.66
N LEU A 162 1.04 20.50 -21.59
CA LEU A 162 0.59 20.41 -22.98
C LEU A 162 -0.55 19.40 -23.16
N LYS A 163 -0.91 18.65 -22.11
CA LYS A 163 -1.97 17.64 -22.14
C LYS A 163 -3.23 18.17 -21.47
N GLU A 164 -4.32 18.19 -22.23
CA GLU A 164 -5.70 18.53 -21.82
C GLU A 164 -6.43 17.36 -21.12
N THR A 165 -5.71 16.31 -20.71
CA THR A 165 -6.31 15.02 -20.31
C THR A 165 -6.50 14.82 -18.81
N ALA A 166 -6.60 15.88 -18.02
CA ALA A 166 -7.00 15.68 -16.63
C ALA A 166 -8.51 15.45 -16.60
N ALA A 167 -8.91 14.18 -16.46
CA ALA A 167 -10.22 13.85 -15.96
C ALA A 167 -10.44 14.73 -14.72
N ALA A 168 -11.43 15.61 -14.75
CA ALA A 168 -11.79 16.42 -13.60
C ALA A 168 -12.19 15.46 -12.48
N TYR A 169 -11.25 15.10 -11.62
CA TYR A 169 -11.53 14.28 -10.47
C TYR A 169 -12.48 15.09 -9.60
N ALA A 170 -13.69 14.55 -9.44
CA ALA A 170 -14.76 15.28 -8.78
C ALA A 170 -14.32 15.68 -7.36
N GLN A 171 -14.82 16.82 -6.87
CA GLN A 171 -14.57 17.38 -5.54
C GLN A 171 -14.90 16.44 -4.36
N GLN A 172 -15.36 15.22 -4.63
CA GLN A 172 -15.82 14.23 -3.68
C GLN A 172 -14.87 13.03 -3.69
N SER A 173 -13.97 12.98 -2.71
CA SER A 173 -13.16 11.81 -2.42
C SER A 173 -13.78 11.01 -1.26
N LEU A 174 -13.54 9.69 -1.23
CA LEU A 174 -13.98 8.81 -0.15
C LEU A 174 -12.78 8.05 0.41
N SER A 175 -12.76 7.85 1.73
CA SER A 175 -11.73 7.02 2.38
C SER A 175 -12.01 5.54 2.15
N LEU A 176 -10.97 4.70 2.26
CA LEU A 176 -11.13 3.24 2.28
C LEU A 176 -12.11 2.84 3.38
N GLU A 177 -12.04 3.46 4.56
CA GLU A 177 -12.97 3.22 5.66
C GLU A 177 -14.44 3.42 5.25
N ALA A 178 -14.75 4.52 4.56
CA ALA A 178 -16.11 4.80 4.10
C ALA A 178 -16.57 3.85 2.97
N LEU A 179 -15.62 3.23 2.27
CA LEU A 179 -15.87 2.33 1.15
C LEU A 179 -16.01 0.87 1.57
N LEU A 180 -15.31 0.42 2.62
CA LEU A 180 -15.31 -0.98 3.07
C LEU A 180 -16.72 -1.57 3.25
N PRO A 181 -17.71 -0.89 3.87
CA PRO A 181 -19.07 -1.43 3.98
C PRO A 181 -19.73 -1.70 2.62
N ARG A 182 -19.31 -1.01 1.56
CA ARG A 182 -19.80 -1.18 0.18
C ARG A 182 -19.14 -2.34 -0.54
N PHE A 183 -18.02 -2.86 -0.03
CA PHE A 183 -17.33 -4.01 -0.63
C PHE A 183 -18.10 -5.33 -0.38
N GLN A 184 -19.12 -5.31 0.48
CA GLN A 184 -20.05 -6.43 0.69
C GLN A 184 -20.75 -6.85 -0.61
N THR A 185 -21.02 -5.89 -1.52
CA THR A 185 -21.35 -6.23 -2.90
C THR A 185 -20.05 -6.65 -3.59
N LYS A 186 -19.89 -7.94 -3.89
CA LYS A 186 -18.65 -8.54 -4.41
C LYS A 186 -18.04 -7.67 -5.52
N LEU A 187 -16.92 -7.03 -5.22
CA LEU A 187 -16.13 -6.29 -6.19
C LEU A 187 -15.52 -7.23 -7.22
N PRO A 188 -15.21 -6.73 -8.43
CA PRO A 188 -14.38 -7.46 -9.38
C PRO A 188 -13.06 -7.86 -8.71
N LEU A 189 -12.64 -9.12 -8.89
CA LEU A 189 -11.39 -9.62 -8.32
C LEU A 189 -10.20 -8.76 -8.77
N GLU A 190 -10.18 -8.32 -10.02
CA GLU A 190 -9.13 -7.42 -10.55
C GLU A 190 -8.96 -6.15 -9.69
N GLU A 191 -10.05 -5.53 -9.24
CA GLU A 191 -10.00 -4.34 -8.39
C GLU A 191 -9.49 -4.66 -6.98
N VAL A 192 -9.94 -5.79 -6.41
CA VAL A 192 -9.53 -6.26 -5.08
C VAL A 192 -8.04 -6.56 -5.03
N TYR A 193 -7.52 -7.33 -6.00
CA TYR A 193 -6.09 -7.62 -6.09
C TYR A 193 -5.30 -6.38 -6.47
N GLY A 194 -5.78 -5.57 -7.42
CA GLY A 194 -5.13 -4.33 -7.83
C GLY A 194 -4.91 -3.38 -6.66
N LEU A 195 -5.92 -3.21 -5.80
CA LEU A 195 -5.81 -2.43 -4.58
C LEU A 195 -4.82 -3.07 -3.58
N ALA A 196 -4.96 -4.35 -3.28
CA ALA A 196 -4.08 -5.06 -2.35
C ALA A 196 -2.59 -4.97 -2.75
N ILE A 197 -2.29 -5.24 -4.02
CA ILE A 197 -0.96 -5.11 -4.61
C ILE A 197 -0.44 -3.69 -4.48
N THR A 198 -1.29 -2.69 -4.76
CA THR A 198 -0.90 -1.27 -4.66
C THR A 198 -0.54 -0.90 -3.22
N LEU A 199 -1.31 -1.34 -2.23
CA LEU A 199 -1.01 -1.08 -0.82
C LEU A 199 0.27 -1.79 -0.37
N VAL A 200 0.45 -3.07 -0.72
CA VAL A 200 1.68 -3.81 -0.39
C VAL A 200 2.90 -3.15 -1.07
N ALA A 201 2.81 -2.80 -2.36
CA ALA A 201 3.88 -2.11 -3.08
C ALA A 201 4.19 -0.73 -2.47
N SER A 202 3.19 -0.01 -1.99
CA SER A 202 3.35 1.30 -1.35
C SER A 202 4.14 1.21 -0.04
N MET A 203 4.02 0.10 0.70
CA MET A 203 4.81 -0.13 1.91
C MET A 203 6.31 -0.06 1.60
N PHE A 204 6.77 -0.80 0.58
CA PHE A 204 8.18 -0.76 0.16
C PHE A 204 8.63 0.64 -0.28
N GLN A 205 7.77 1.33 -1.03
CA GLN A 205 8.12 2.60 -1.65
C GLN A 205 8.17 3.75 -0.65
N LEU A 206 7.45 3.65 0.47
CA LEU A 206 7.22 4.78 1.38
C LEU A 206 7.64 4.53 2.83
N SER A 207 7.99 3.29 3.23
CA SER A 207 8.34 2.92 4.62
C SER A 207 9.39 3.82 5.26
N HIS A 208 10.42 4.20 4.49
CA HIS A 208 11.55 5.03 4.93
C HIS A 208 11.37 6.51 4.57
N THR A 209 10.14 6.93 4.32
CA THR A 209 9.83 8.30 3.90
C THR A 209 8.91 8.98 4.91
N PRO A 210 8.92 10.33 5.01
CA PRO A 210 8.02 11.04 5.91
C PRO A 210 6.52 10.87 5.60
N TRP A 211 6.19 10.36 4.40
CA TRP A 211 4.81 10.05 4.02
C TRP A 211 4.16 9.00 4.93
N LEU A 212 4.92 8.00 5.38
CA LEU A 212 4.45 6.94 6.30
C LEU A 212 5.01 7.07 7.72
N GLU A 213 5.41 8.28 8.12
CA GLU A 213 5.92 8.54 9.47
C GLU A 213 4.89 8.27 10.58
N THR A 214 3.62 8.49 10.27
CA THR A 214 2.49 8.24 11.18
C THR A 214 1.89 6.87 10.91
N LYS A 215 1.31 6.25 11.95
CA LYS A 215 0.62 4.96 11.84
C LYS A 215 -0.38 4.99 10.68
N TRP A 216 -0.19 4.08 9.74
CA TRP A 216 -1.01 3.97 8.55
C TRP A 216 -2.43 3.50 8.91
N SER A 217 -3.43 4.02 8.21
CA SER A 217 -4.82 3.73 8.47
C SER A 217 -5.65 3.83 7.19
N LYS A 218 -6.73 3.05 7.12
CA LYS A 218 -7.76 3.12 6.09
C LYS A 218 -8.42 4.50 5.96
N LYS A 219 -8.34 5.35 6.99
CA LYS A 219 -8.79 6.76 6.93
C LYS A 219 -7.92 7.62 6.02
N ASN A 220 -6.63 7.28 5.93
CA ASN A 220 -5.64 8.01 5.16
C ASN A 220 -5.56 7.55 3.70
N ILE A 221 -6.28 6.49 3.31
CA ILE A 221 -6.36 6.02 1.93
C ILE A 221 -7.62 6.59 1.30
N MET A 222 -7.46 7.48 0.31
CA MET A 222 -8.57 8.14 -0.38
C MET A 222 -8.67 7.71 -1.82
N PHE A 223 -9.88 7.72 -2.33
CA PHE A 223 -10.20 7.45 -3.73
C PHE A 223 -10.98 8.61 -4.31
N ALA A 224 -10.62 9.01 -5.52
CA ALA A 224 -11.38 10.01 -6.25
C ALA A 224 -12.66 9.41 -6.84
N ARG A 225 -13.74 10.18 -6.86
CA ARG A 225 -15.01 9.78 -7.47
C ARG A 225 -14.89 9.80 -8.99
N ALA A 226 -15.17 8.66 -9.63
CA ALA A 226 -15.30 8.57 -11.08
C ALA A 226 -16.62 9.20 -11.51
N ASN A 227 -16.67 9.83 -12.70
CA ASN A 227 -17.89 10.47 -13.22
C ASN A 227 -19.05 9.45 -13.37
N SER A 228 -19.96 9.49 -12.39
CA SER A 228 -21.38 9.09 -12.29
C SER A 228 -21.97 7.84 -12.98
N LYS A 229 -21.19 6.94 -13.62
CA LYS A 229 -21.77 5.76 -14.33
C LYS A 229 -21.40 4.37 -13.79
N MET A 230 -20.61 4.25 -12.73
CA MET A 230 -20.21 2.94 -12.15
C MET A 230 -20.92 2.60 -10.83
N SER A 231 -21.02 1.29 -10.54
CA SER A 231 -21.70 0.72 -9.35
C SER A 231 -21.07 1.17 -8.04
N LEU A 232 -19.74 1.23 -7.99
CA LEU A 232 -19.01 2.08 -7.06
C LEU A 232 -18.78 3.42 -7.75
N THR A 233 -19.17 4.51 -7.10
CA THR A 233 -18.92 5.86 -7.62
C THR A 233 -17.42 6.23 -7.62
N VAL A 234 -16.50 5.33 -7.26
CA VAL A 234 -15.07 5.65 -7.03
C VAL A 234 -14.16 4.79 -7.91
N ASP A 235 -13.04 5.36 -8.36
CA ASP A 235 -12.02 4.60 -9.09
C ASP A 235 -11.03 3.97 -8.09
N LEU A 236 -11.13 2.65 -7.90
CA LEU A 236 -10.26 1.91 -6.98
C LEU A 236 -8.83 1.70 -7.49
N ARG A 237 -8.55 2.04 -8.76
CA ARG A 237 -7.24 1.83 -9.39
C ARG A 237 -6.20 2.86 -8.96
N TYR A 238 -6.64 3.99 -8.41
CA TYR A 238 -5.80 5.14 -8.10
C TYR A 238 -5.97 5.60 -6.63
N PRO A 239 -5.70 4.73 -5.63
CA PRO A 239 -5.72 5.13 -4.23
C PRO A 239 -4.67 6.21 -3.98
N SER A 240 -4.95 7.13 -3.05
CA SER A 240 -4.01 8.17 -2.64
C SER A 240 -3.83 8.17 -1.14
N LEU A 241 -2.61 8.44 -0.69
CA LEU A 241 -2.26 8.61 0.72
C LEU A 241 -2.40 10.07 1.13
N VAL A 242 -3.26 10.34 2.11
CA VAL A 242 -3.48 11.67 2.68
C VAL A 242 -2.44 11.95 3.76
N LYS A 243 -1.80 13.11 3.63
CA LYS A 243 -0.92 13.69 4.64
C LYS A 243 -1.32 15.14 4.92
N GLU A 244 -1.43 15.46 6.20
CA GLU A 244 -1.58 16.82 6.68
C GLU A 244 -0.20 17.41 6.97
N PHE A 245 -0.01 18.66 6.56
CA PHE A 245 1.20 19.42 6.76
C PHE A 245 0.86 20.64 7.60
N ASP A 246 1.42 20.70 8.81
CA ASP A 246 1.30 21.84 9.71
C ASP A 246 2.68 22.47 9.94
N ARG A 247 2.82 23.75 9.58
CA ARG A 247 4.04 24.52 9.79
C ARG A 247 4.31 24.79 11.27
N GLY A 248 3.27 24.96 12.07
CA GLY A 248 3.38 25.23 13.51
C GLY A 248 4.10 24.12 14.26
N ALA A 249 3.87 22.86 13.86
CA ALA A 249 4.56 21.70 14.40
C ALA A 249 6.04 21.62 13.98
N LEU A 250 6.38 22.01 12.74
CA LEU A 250 7.75 21.93 12.20
C LEU A 250 8.71 22.97 12.81
N LEU A 251 8.21 24.12 13.26
CA LEU A 251 9.04 25.13 13.90
C LEU A 251 9.40 24.75 15.35
N GLN A 252 8.53 24.02 16.05
CA GLN A 252 8.77 23.59 17.44
C GLN A 252 9.90 22.55 17.55
N THR A 253 10.09 21.71 16.54
CA THR A 253 11.18 20.72 16.53
C THR A 253 12.55 21.36 16.22
N SER A 254 12.57 22.55 15.62
CA SER A 254 13.80 23.23 15.19
C SER A 254 14.36 24.23 16.20
N THR A 255 13.59 24.63 17.23
CA THR A 255 13.99 25.62 18.25
C THR A 255 14.39 25.04 19.61
N LEU A 256 14.56 23.73 19.74
CA LEU A 256 15.08 23.15 20.99
C LEU A 256 16.61 23.27 21.05
N ASN A 257 17.07 24.31 21.76
CA ASN A 257 18.44 24.44 22.26
C ASN A 257 18.87 23.18 23.04
N PRO A 258 20.14 22.71 22.95
CA PRO A 258 20.58 21.46 23.60
C PRO A 258 20.78 21.53 25.12
N THR A 259 20.40 22.62 25.81
CA THR A 259 20.93 22.91 27.15
C THR A 259 19.88 23.07 28.26
N SER A 260 18.62 22.71 28.05
CA SER A 260 17.62 22.77 29.13
C SER A 260 16.54 21.68 29.01
N GLN A 261 16.94 20.43 29.27
CA GLN A 261 16.02 19.34 29.63
C GLN A 261 16.45 18.70 30.96
N LEU A 262 16.61 19.52 31.99
CA LEU A 262 16.61 19.05 33.37
C LEU A 262 15.41 19.69 34.07
N ILE A 263 14.59 18.84 34.66
CA ILE A 263 13.39 19.15 35.45
C ILE A 263 12.10 19.28 34.61
N GLN A 264 11.61 18.15 34.10
CA GLN A 264 10.24 17.64 34.36
C GLN A 264 9.92 16.45 33.44
N LYS A 265 10.08 15.23 33.97
CA LYS A 265 9.18 14.06 33.80
C LYS A 265 9.86 12.84 34.41
N SER A 266 9.57 12.62 35.67
CA SER A 266 9.84 11.39 36.40
C SER A 266 9.08 10.24 35.73
N GLY A 267 9.79 9.21 35.27
CA GLY A 267 9.21 7.91 34.92
C GLY A 267 9.04 7.59 33.43
N ALA A 268 10.09 7.69 32.62
CA ALA A 268 10.14 6.99 31.33
C ALA A 268 11.59 6.60 31.00
N ARG A 269 11.78 5.32 30.67
CA ARG A 269 13.04 4.73 30.19
C ARG A 269 13.65 5.60 29.08
N THR A 270 14.96 5.84 29.20
CA THR A 270 15.84 6.40 28.18
C THR A 270 15.71 5.59 26.88
N GLN A 271 14.89 6.04 25.94
CA GLN A 271 14.86 5.49 24.58
C GLN A 271 15.98 6.15 23.77
N ARG A 272 16.80 5.32 23.11
CA ARG A 272 17.82 5.79 22.17
C ARG A 272 17.12 6.32 20.91
N PRO A 273 17.69 7.31 20.21
CA PRO A 273 17.11 7.88 18.99
C PRO A 273 16.84 6.87 17.87
N ASP A 274 17.57 5.74 17.86
CA ASP A 274 17.52 4.71 16.82
C ASP A 274 16.31 3.75 16.93
N ASP A 275 15.67 3.65 18.10
CA ASP A 275 14.59 2.66 18.34
C ASP A 275 13.23 3.10 17.73
N THR A 276 13.12 4.33 17.24
CA THR A 276 11.85 4.91 16.78
C THR A 276 11.50 4.57 15.33
N SER A 277 12.47 4.32 14.44
CA SER A 277 12.20 3.94 13.04
C SER A 277 11.64 2.52 12.94
N THR A 278 12.28 1.55 13.61
CA THR A 278 11.89 0.13 13.57
C THR A 278 10.48 -0.10 14.08
N ASN A 279 10.12 0.52 15.21
CA ASN A 279 8.79 0.39 15.82
C ASN A 279 7.66 0.96 14.91
N ARG A 280 7.97 1.99 14.11
CA ARG A 280 7.00 2.58 13.15
C ARG A 280 6.72 1.65 11.99
N THR A 281 7.76 1.08 11.38
CA THR A 281 7.61 0.13 10.27
C THR A 281 6.79 -1.08 10.69
N CYS A 282 7.04 -1.62 11.88
CA CYS A 282 6.24 -2.70 12.45
C CYS A 282 4.77 -2.28 12.55
N SER A 283 4.47 -1.14 13.18
CA SER A 283 3.08 -0.66 13.34
C SER A 283 2.33 -0.55 12.00
N ASN A 284 3.02 -0.13 10.94
CA ASN A 284 2.47 -0.02 9.60
C ASN A 284 2.24 -1.39 8.92
N LEU A 285 3.06 -2.40 9.22
CA LEU A 285 2.84 -3.79 8.77
C LEU A 285 1.57 -4.38 9.37
N LEU A 286 1.31 -4.16 10.66
CA LEU A 286 0.06 -4.59 11.29
C LEU A 286 -1.15 -3.90 10.65
N ALA A 287 -1.07 -2.58 10.43
CA ALA A 287 -2.12 -1.84 9.75
C ALA A 287 -2.38 -2.37 8.32
N LEU A 288 -1.32 -2.68 7.57
CA LEU A 288 -1.44 -3.30 6.25
C LEU A 288 -2.11 -4.66 6.31
N ALA A 289 -1.72 -5.53 7.26
CA ALA A 289 -2.34 -6.84 7.45
C ALA A 289 -3.86 -6.73 7.68
N ILE A 290 -4.28 -5.80 8.53
CA ILE A 290 -5.69 -5.52 8.81
C ILE A 290 -6.40 -5.01 7.55
N MET A 291 -5.84 -4.02 6.84
CA MET A 291 -6.46 -3.51 5.60
C MET A 291 -6.62 -4.61 4.55
N LEU A 292 -5.64 -5.51 4.41
CA LEU A 292 -5.74 -6.65 3.48
C LEU A 292 -6.85 -7.64 3.88
N LEU A 293 -7.05 -7.89 5.18
CA LEU A 293 -8.19 -8.68 5.68
C LEU A 293 -9.51 -7.98 5.39
N GLU A 294 -9.59 -6.67 5.63
CA GLU A 294 -10.81 -5.89 5.38
C GLU A 294 -11.17 -5.83 3.89
N ILE A 295 -10.18 -5.65 3.01
CA ILE A 295 -10.36 -5.62 1.55
C ILE A 295 -10.81 -6.99 1.05
N SER A 296 -10.17 -8.07 1.49
CA SER A 296 -10.52 -9.44 1.04
C SER A 296 -11.88 -9.92 1.55
N SER A 297 -12.26 -9.53 2.77
CA SER A 297 -13.55 -9.88 3.36
C SER A 297 -14.70 -8.93 3.00
N GLY A 298 -14.39 -7.72 2.55
CA GLY A 298 -15.35 -6.64 2.34
C GLY A 298 -16.01 -6.14 3.63
N ARG A 299 -15.38 -6.34 4.79
CA ARG A 299 -15.91 -5.94 6.10
C ARG A 299 -14.83 -5.21 6.89
N PRO A 300 -15.18 -4.09 7.56
CA PRO A 300 -14.26 -3.41 8.46
C PRO A 300 -14.06 -4.22 9.77
N ILE A 301 -12.87 -4.14 10.36
CA ILE A 301 -12.50 -4.90 11.57
C ILE A 301 -13.40 -4.57 12.77
N GLU A 302 -13.95 -3.36 12.82
CA GLU A 302 -14.85 -2.90 13.88
C GLU A 302 -16.17 -3.68 13.88
N GLN A 303 -16.62 -4.23 12.75
CA GLN A 303 -17.81 -5.11 12.73
C GLN A 303 -17.58 -6.45 13.43
N ARG A 304 -16.32 -6.80 13.74
CA ARG A 304 -15.98 -8.02 14.47
C ARG A 304 -15.85 -7.78 15.97
N LEU A 305 -15.71 -6.53 16.39
CA LEU A 305 -15.77 -6.13 17.79
C LEU A 305 -17.24 -6.01 18.17
N GLY A 306 -17.70 -6.74 19.19
CA GLY A 306 -19.05 -6.53 19.73
C GLY A 306 -19.19 -5.11 20.28
N ASP A 307 -20.42 -4.58 20.36
CA ASP A 307 -20.70 -3.20 20.80
C ASP A 307 -20.01 -2.82 22.14
N ASP A 308 -19.90 -3.77 23.07
CA ASP A 308 -19.24 -3.59 24.37
C ASP A 308 -17.70 -3.47 24.29
N GLN A 309 -17.09 -3.97 23.22
CA GLN A 309 -15.63 -3.97 23.00
C GLN A 309 -15.16 -2.71 22.24
N ILE A 310 -16.04 -2.11 21.42
CA ILE A 310 -15.73 -0.90 20.64
C ILE A 310 -15.40 0.29 21.55
N MET A 311 -16.08 0.41 22.69
CA MET A 311 -15.92 1.54 23.62
C MET A 311 -14.70 1.42 24.55
N ASN A 312 -14.20 0.20 24.77
CA ASN A 312 -13.13 -0.08 25.75
C ASN A 312 -11.79 -0.45 25.13
N ILE A 313 -11.73 -0.77 23.84
CA ILE A 313 -10.50 -1.14 23.15
C ILE A 313 -10.25 -0.12 22.05
N LEU A 314 -9.56 0.98 22.40
CA LEU A 314 -8.67 1.57 21.39
C LEU A 314 -7.68 0.44 21.06
N PRO A 315 -7.58 -0.05 19.81
CA PRO A 315 -6.77 -1.21 19.52
C PRO A 315 -5.31 -0.87 19.80
N THR A 316 -4.83 -1.23 20.98
CA THR A 316 -3.41 -1.38 21.26
C THR A 316 -2.86 -2.34 20.20
N ASP A 317 -1.62 -2.14 19.76
CA ASP A 317 -1.07 -2.95 18.67
C ASP A 317 -1.10 -4.46 18.99
N GLN A 318 -1.02 -4.83 20.27
CA GLN A 318 -1.15 -6.21 20.73
C GLN A 318 -2.57 -6.80 20.58
N SER A 319 -3.63 -6.05 20.93
CA SER A 319 -5.00 -6.53 20.77
C SER A 319 -5.40 -6.56 19.29
N GLY A 320 -4.91 -5.60 18.50
CA GLY A 320 -5.04 -5.60 17.04
C GLY A 320 -4.40 -6.83 16.39
N LEU A 321 -3.18 -7.21 16.82
CA LEU A 321 -2.50 -8.41 16.32
C LEU A 321 -3.32 -9.68 16.58
N GLN A 322 -3.73 -9.91 17.84
CA GLN A 322 -4.48 -11.12 18.21
C GLN A 322 -5.80 -11.22 17.45
N LEU A 323 -6.50 -10.10 17.27
CA LEU A 323 -7.74 -10.05 16.51
C LEU A 323 -7.50 -10.38 15.02
N ALA A 324 -6.44 -9.81 14.42
CA ALA A 324 -6.09 -10.08 13.03
C ALA A 324 -5.69 -11.55 12.81
N GLU A 325 -4.92 -12.15 13.71
CA GLU A 325 -4.54 -13.57 13.64
C GLU A 325 -5.75 -14.51 13.77
N ALA A 326 -6.64 -14.23 14.72
CA ALA A 326 -7.86 -15.01 14.90
C ALA A 326 -8.76 -14.92 13.67
N TRP A 327 -8.94 -13.71 13.14
CA TRP A 327 -9.72 -13.48 11.92
C TRP A 327 -9.11 -14.19 10.71
N LEU A 328 -7.80 -14.06 10.51
CA LEU A 328 -7.09 -14.75 9.43
C LEU A 328 -7.30 -16.27 9.50
N ARG A 329 -7.21 -16.88 10.70
CA ARG A 329 -7.43 -18.32 10.89
C ARG A 329 -8.85 -18.72 10.52
N GLU A 330 -9.84 -17.90 10.90
CA GLU A 330 -11.23 -18.13 10.57
C GLU A 330 -11.49 -18.06 9.06
N GLU A 331 -11.01 -17.02 8.37
CA GLU A 331 -11.22 -16.88 6.92
C GLU A 331 -10.55 -18.00 6.14
N LYS A 332 -9.38 -18.47 6.58
CA LYS A 332 -8.72 -19.67 6.03
C LYS A 332 -9.55 -20.93 6.25
N ALA A 333 -10.05 -21.17 7.47
CA ALA A 333 -10.83 -22.35 7.80
C ALA A 333 -12.13 -22.45 6.98
N HIS A 334 -12.74 -21.31 6.66
CA HIS A 334 -13.94 -21.25 5.83
C HIS A 334 -13.68 -21.21 4.33
N GLY A 335 -12.41 -21.22 3.88
CA GLY A 335 -12.05 -21.15 2.47
C GLY A 335 -12.47 -19.84 1.78
N ARG A 336 -12.66 -18.76 2.56
CA ARG A 336 -13.09 -17.44 2.05
C ARG A 336 -11.92 -16.57 1.63
N LEU A 337 -10.71 -16.93 2.06
CA LEU A 337 -9.47 -16.24 1.73
C LEU A 337 -8.66 -17.05 0.71
N SER A 338 -8.19 -16.38 -0.33
CA SER A 338 -7.29 -17.00 -1.30
C SER A 338 -5.92 -17.30 -0.69
N CYS A 339 -5.14 -18.16 -1.36
CA CYS A 339 -3.81 -18.53 -0.91
C CYS A 339 -2.87 -17.31 -0.90
N ALA A 340 -2.92 -16.44 -1.91
CA ALA A 340 -2.04 -15.29 -1.96
C ALA A 340 -2.36 -14.25 -0.88
N PHE A 341 -3.64 -13.92 -0.67
CA PHE A 341 -4.06 -13.03 0.42
C PHE A 341 -3.65 -13.59 1.78
N SER A 342 -3.96 -14.86 2.03
CA SER A 342 -3.57 -15.61 3.23
C SER A 342 -2.07 -15.52 3.53
N ARG A 343 -1.23 -15.60 2.50
CA ARG A 343 0.23 -15.53 2.61
C ARG A 343 0.73 -14.11 2.82
N ALA A 344 0.18 -13.13 2.10
CA ALA A 344 0.54 -11.72 2.25
C ALA A 344 0.18 -11.19 3.65
N ILE A 345 -1.02 -11.48 4.14
CA ILE A 345 -1.48 -11.10 5.48
C ILE A 345 -0.59 -11.76 6.54
N LEU A 346 -0.37 -13.08 6.44
CA LEU A 346 0.48 -13.79 7.40
C LEU A 346 1.90 -13.23 7.43
N THR A 347 2.46 -12.91 6.26
CA THR A 347 3.80 -12.30 6.15
C THR A 347 3.82 -10.96 6.89
N CYS A 348 2.84 -10.08 6.67
CA CYS A 348 2.76 -8.80 7.38
C CYS A 348 2.68 -8.98 8.92
N LEU A 349 1.89 -9.95 9.41
CA LEU A 349 1.76 -10.22 10.84
C LEU A 349 3.05 -10.82 11.46
N GLN A 350 3.72 -11.71 10.74
CA GLN A 350 5.00 -12.29 11.18
C GLN A 350 6.10 -11.23 11.23
N GLU A 351 6.17 -10.40 10.20
CA GLU A 351 7.18 -9.36 10.07
C GLU A 351 6.93 -8.17 11.02
N TYR A 352 5.69 -7.95 11.44
CA TYR A 352 5.38 -7.05 12.56
C TYR A 352 6.10 -7.46 13.86
N LEU A 353 6.22 -8.76 14.11
CA LEU A 353 6.88 -9.32 15.30
C LEU A 353 8.40 -9.46 15.15
N ASN A 354 8.93 -9.19 13.95
CA ASN A 354 10.35 -9.35 13.66
C ASN A 354 11.12 -8.07 14.04
N PRO A 355 11.98 -8.10 15.07
CA PRO A 355 12.76 -6.92 15.48
C PRO A 355 13.79 -6.50 14.43
N ASP A 356 14.16 -7.41 13.53
CA ASP A 356 15.14 -7.17 12.45
C ASP A 356 14.47 -6.74 11.14
N ALA A 357 13.16 -6.46 11.16
CA ALA A 357 12.43 -6.02 9.97
C ALA A 357 12.86 -4.62 9.53
N ASP A 358 13.57 -4.55 8.40
CA ASP A 358 14.00 -3.28 7.80
C ASP A 358 13.87 -3.28 6.28
N PHE A 359 12.94 -2.45 5.76
CA PHE A 359 12.84 -2.20 4.32
C PHE A 359 14.00 -1.37 3.72
N GLY A 360 15.00 -0.99 4.53
CA GLY A 360 16.29 -0.50 4.06
C GLY A 360 17.24 -1.61 3.63
N ASP A 361 17.06 -2.83 4.15
CA ASP A 361 17.81 -4.01 3.73
C ASP A 361 17.23 -4.61 2.44
N GLU A 362 18.07 -4.72 1.42
CA GLU A 362 17.70 -5.30 0.12
C GLU A 362 17.36 -6.80 0.23
N GLN A 363 18.04 -7.54 1.11
CA GLN A 363 17.75 -8.97 1.30
C GLN A 363 16.38 -9.15 1.94
N TYR A 364 16.11 -8.41 3.01
CA TYR A 364 14.80 -8.34 3.64
C TYR A 364 13.70 -7.97 2.65
N CYS A 365 13.88 -6.86 1.90
CA CYS A 365 12.92 -6.42 0.89
C CYS A 365 12.62 -7.48 -0.16
N ASN A 366 13.66 -8.16 -0.66
CA ASN A 366 13.48 -9.22 -1.64
C ASN A 366 12.72 -10.41 -1.04
N ALA A 367 13.06 -10.83 0.19
CA ALA A 367 12.35 -11.90 0.87
C ALA A 367 10.87 -11.55 1.12
N PHE A 368 10.58 -10.34 1.59
CA PHE A 368 9.20 -9.87 1.80
C PHE A 368 8.43 -9.83 0.48
N LYS A 369 9.05 -9.30 -0.59
CA LYS A 369 8.44 -9.23 -1.93
C LYS A 369 8.06 -10.61 -2.46
N GLU A 370 8.95 -11.59 -2.36
CA GLU A 370 8.70 -12.98 -2.77
C GLU A 370 7.59 -13.65 -1.94
N LYS A 371 7.46 -13.28 -0.66
CA LYS A 371 6.46 -13.88 0.23
C LYS A 371 5.09 -13.21 0.16
N ALA A 372 5.01 -11.89 -0.02
CA ALA A 372 3.77 -11.13 0.09
C ALA A 372 3.28 -10.58 -1.25
N LEU A 373 4.16 -9.95 -2.03
CA LEU A 373 3.75 -9.22 -3.24
C LEU A 373 3.63 -10.14 -4.46
N LEU A 374 4.64 -10.99 -4.68
CA LEU A 374 4.66 -11.89 -5.83
C LEU A 374 3.46 -12.85 -5.88
N PRO A 375 3.05 -13.50 -4.78
CA PRO A 375 1.89 -14.38 -4.82
C PRO A 375 0.60 -13.66 -5.21
N LEU A 376 0.42 -12.40 -4.77
CA LEU A 376 -0.76 -11.61 -5.12
C LEU A 376 -0.79 -11.30 -6.62
N GLU A 377 0.36 -10.94 -7.20
CA GLU A 377 0.50 -10.70 -8.64
C GLU A 377 0.26 -11.98 -9.46
N GLU A 378 0.85 -13.11 -9.05
CA GLU A 378 0.68 -14.39 -9.75
C GLU A 378 -0.77 -14.87 -9.73
N GLU A 379 -1.43 -14.80 -8.57
CA GLU A 379 -2.82 -15.20 -8.42
C GLU A 379 -3.75 -14.24 -9.19
N MET A 380 -3.50 -12.93 -9.17
CA MET A 380 -4.23 -11.96 -10.00
C MET A 380 -4.07 -12.25 -11.48
N GLU A 381 -2.84 -12.48 -11.97
CA GLU A 381 -2.59 -12.76 -13.39
C GLU A 381 -3.28 -14.05 -13.83
N TYR A 382 -3.24 -15.09 -12.98
CA TYR A 382 -3.95 -16.34 -13.21
C TYR A 382 -5.47 -16.15 -13.28
N LEU A 383 -6.05 -15.40 -12.34
CA LEU A 383 -7.50 -15.18 -12.27
C LEU A 383 -8.02 -14.32 -13.42
N VAL A 384 -7.27 -13.29 -13.83
CA VAL A 384 -7.70 -12.36 -14.88
C VAL A 384 -7.43 -12.91 -16.29
N PHE A 385 -6.29 -13.58 -16.51
CA PHE A 385 -5.85 -14.00 -17.86
C PHE A 385 -5.84 -15.51 -18.09
N GLY A 386 -6.19 -16.29 -17.07
CA GLY A 386 -6.15 -17.76 -17.09
C GLY A 386 -4.73 -18.32 -16.94
N PRO A 387 -4.59 -19.66 -16.88
CA PRO A 387 -3.29 -20.32 -16.78
C PRO A 387 -2.34 -19.90 -17.91
N LEU A 388 -1.07 -19.70 -17.55
CA LEU A 388 0.03 -19.46 -18.49
C LEU A 388 0.26 -20.73 -19.33
N ARG A 389 -0.34 -20.75 -20.53
CA ARG A 389 -0.09 -21.77 -21.55
C ARG A 389 1.38 -21.88 -21.92
#